data_AF-A0A346IPC5-F1
#
_entry.id   AF-A0A346IPC5-F1
#
_cell.length_a   1.000
_cell.length_b   1.000
_cell.length_c   1.000
_cell.angle_alpha   90.00
_cell.angle_beta   90.00
_cell.angle_gamma   90.00
#
_symmetry.space_group_name_H-M   'P 1'
#
loop_
_entity.id
_entity.type
_entity.pdbx_description
1 polymer ?
#
loop_
_entity_poly.entity_id
_entity_poly.type
_entity_poly.pdbx_seq_one_letter_code
_entity_poly.pdbx_strand_id
1 'polypeptide(L)'
;MSLPLTRKDLMIVNMGPQHPSMHGVLRLIVTLDGEDVIDCEPILGYLHRGMEKIAENRTIIQYLPYVTRSNSSSTVDIVEAQSKYGFFGWNIWRQPIGFLVFLISSLAECERLPFDLPEAEEELVAGYQTEYSGIKYGLFYLVSYLNLLVSSLFVTVLYLGGWNLSIPYISFFDFFQMNKAVGILEMTMGIFITLTKAYLFLFISITIRWTLPRMRMDQLLNLGWKFLLPISLGNLLLTTSSQLVSL
;
A
#
# COMPACT_ATOMS: atom_id res chain seq x y z
N MET A 1 65.39 -20.83 29.48
CA MET A 1 64.77 -21.46 28.30
C MET A 1 63.79 -20.45 27.74
N SER A 2 64.26 -19.61 26.81
CA SER A 2 63.44 -18.58 26.16
C SER A 2 62.42 -19.27 25.26
N LEU A 3 61.14 -19.09 25.55
CA LEU A 3 60.04 -19.53 24.68
C LEU A 3 60.28 -19.00 23.26
N PRO A 4 60.15 -19.84 22.22
CA PRO A 4 60.20 -19.33 20.85
C PRO A 4 58.99 -18.40 20.69
N LEU A 5 59.25 -17.13 20.36
CA LEU A 5 58.23 -16.23 19.85
C LEU A 5 57.80 -16.80 18.49
N THR A 6 56.82 -17.70 18.48
CA THR A 6 56.11 -18.03 17.25
C THR A 6 55.55 -16.72 16.72
N ARG A 7 56.06 -16.30 15.56
CA ARG A 7 55.50 -15.17 14.83
C ARG A 7 54.05 -15.57 14.56
N LYS A 8 53.10 -15.01 15.31
CA LYS A 8 51.67 -15.23 15.11
C LYS A 8 51.31 -14.54 13.80
N ASP A 9 51.42 -15.27 12.71
CA ASP A 9 51.00 -14.79 11.40
C ASP A 9 49.47 -14.87 11.37
N LEU A 10 48.83 -13.85 11.95
CA LEU A 10 47.38 -13.72 11.99
C LEU A 10 46.83 -13.60 10.58
N MET A 11 45.90 -14.49 10.22
CA MET A 11 45.25 -14.50 8.91
C MET A 11 43.86 -13.90 9.02
N ILE A 12 43.62 -12.81 8.28
CA ILE A 12 42.29 -12.19 8.18
C ILE A 12 41.55 -12.85 7.02
N VAL A 13 40.47 -13.57 7.34
CA VAL A 13 39.61 -14.24 6.35
C VAL A 13 38.26 -13.56 6.32
N ASN A 14 37.89 -13.12 5.12
CA ASN A 14 36.55 -12.60 4.88
C ASN A 14 35.62 -13.76 4.56
N MET A 15 34.78 -14.13 5.51
CA MET A 15 33.84 -15.24 5.40
C MET A 15 32.45 -14.67 5.12
N GLY A 16 32.00 -14.86 3.88
CA GLY A 16 30.72 -14.38 3.39
C GLY A 16 30.83 -13.81 1.97
N PRO A 17 29.70 -13.55 1.31
CA PRO A 17 29.70 -13.01 -0.04
C PRO A 17 30.33 -11.62 -0.11
N GLN A 18 31.18 -11.38 -1.11
CA GLN A 18 31.88 -10.10 -1.31
C GLN A 18 31.12 -9.10 -2.17
N HIS A 19 29.84 -9.36 -2.47
CA HIS A 19 29.09 -8.51 -3.38
C HIS A 19 28.64 -7.22 -2.66
N PRO A 20 28.93 -6.02 -3.20
CA PRO A 20 28.60 -4.73 -2.59
C PRO A 20 27.08 -4.45 -2.47
N SER A 21 26.24 -5.38 -2.89
CA SER A 21 24.77 -5.28 -2.86
C SER A 21 24.08 -6.27 -1.90
N MET A 22 24.82 -7.07 -1.12
CA MET A 22 24.20 -8.02 -0.19
C MET A 22 23.78 -7.35 1.12
N HIS A 23 22.62 -6.70 1.07
CA HIS A 23 21.90 -6.20 2.23
C HIS A 23 21.19 -7.39 2.91
N GLY A 24 21.66 -7.78 4.10
CA GLY A 24 21.04 -8.85 4.92
C GLY A 24 21.90 -10.09 5.16
N VAL A 25 23.05 -10.20 4.49
CA VAL A 25 23.99 -11.29 4.74
C VAL A 25 24.95 -10.92 5.87
N LEU A 26 25.09 -11.80 6.86
CA LEU A 26 26.08 -11.69 7.92
C LEU A 26 27.47 -11.88 7.29
N ARG A 27 28.22 -10.79 7.15
CA ARG A 27 29.63 -10.86 6.75
C ARG A 27 30.48 -10.94 8.02
N LEU A 28 31.29 -11.97 8.13
CA LEU A 28 32.21 -12.14 9.26
C LEU A 28 33.63 -11.91 8.78
N ILE A 29 34.31 -10.93 9.37
CA ILE A 29 35.75 -10.80 9.24
C ILE A 29 36.36 -11.53 10.42
N VAL A 30 36.97 -12.68 10.14
CA VAL A 30 37.51 -13.57 11.16
C VAL A 30 39.04 -13.46 11.15
N THR A 31 39.65 -13.29 12.32
CA THR A 31 41.10 -13.37 12.48
C THR A 31 41.48 -14.75 13.03
N LEU A 32 42.29 -15.48 12.28
CA LEU A 32 42.72 -16.84 12.57
C LEU A 32 44.19 -16.88 13.01
N ASP A 33 44.53 -17.76 13.96
CA ASP A 33 45.89 -18.19 14.29
C ASP A 33 45.98 -19.70 14.07
N GLY A 34 46.35 -20.07 12.84
CA GLY A 34 46.24 -21.46 12.39
C GLY A 34 44.78 -21.91 12.26
N GLU A 35 44.39 -22.89 13.07
CA GLU A 35 43.03 -23.48 13.08
C GLU A 35 42.09 -22.80 14.08
N ASP A 36 42.63 -21.97 14.98
CA ASP A 36 41.88 -21.31 16.04
C ASP A 36 41.37 -19.93 15.61
N VAL A 37 40.10 -19.64 15.91
CA VAL A 37 39.48 -18.33 15.73
C VAL A 37 39.75 -17.48 16.97
N ILE A 38 40.56 -16.41 16.84
CA ILE A 38 40.87 -15.51 17.96
C ILE A 38 39.85 -14.39 18.10
N ASP A 39 39.44 -13.81 16.98
CA ASP A 39 38.55 -12.65 16.94
C ASP A 39 37.65 -12.71 15.70
N CYS A 40 36.47 -12.13 15.84
CA CYS A 40 35.44 -12.12 14.80
C CYS A 40 34.70 -10.79 14.86
N GLU A 41 34.82 -10.00 13.80
CA GLU A 41 34.07 -8.76 13.62
C GLU A 41 32.85 -9.04 12.73
N PRO A 42 31.63 -9.06 13.30
CA PRO A 42 30.41 -9.20 12.53
C PRO A 42 30.05 -7.88 11.87
N ILE A 43 30.14 -7.82 10.55
CA ILE A 43 29.58 -6.74 9.75
C ILE A 43 28.15 -7.13 9.40
N LEU A 44 27.21 -6.64 10.19
CA LEU A 44 25.80 -6.69 9.82
C LEU A 44 25.56 -5.75 8.64
N GLY A 45 24.99 -6.27 7.55
CA GLY A 45 24.50 -5.45 6.44
C GLY A 45 23.53 -4.39 6.96
N TYR A 46 23.79 -3.12 6.61
CA TYR A 46 23.05 -1.97 7.10
C TYR A 46 21.57 -1.98 6.66
N LEU A 47 20.69 -2.04 7.67
CA LEU A 47 19.75 -0.96 8.05
C LEU A 47 18.56 -0.55 7.14
N HIS A 48 18.37 -1.09 5.93
CA HIS A 48 17.16 -0.71 5.16
C HIS A 48 15.87 -1.34 5.67
N ARG A 49 15.92 -2.54 6.30
CA ARG A 49 14.77 -3.08 7.04
C ARG A 49 14.31 -2.21 8.22
N GLY A 50 15.07 -1.20 8.65
CA GLY A 50 14.67 -0.31 9.73
C GLY A 50 13.86 0.88 9.21
N MET A 51 14.42 1.64 8.27
CA MET A 51 13.73 2.81 7.70
C MET A 51 12.55 2.41 6.81
N GLU A 52 12.64 1.29 6.12
CA GLU A 52 11.55 0.75 5.30
C GLU A 52 10.45 0.11 6.16
N LYS A 53 10.80 -0.54 7.29
CA LYS A 53 9.80 -1.03 8.26
C LYS A 53 9.17 0.07 9.13
N ILE A 54 9.89 1.17 9.34
CA ILE A 54 9.33 2.41 9.90
C ILE A 54 8.41 3.10 8.86
N ALA A 55 8.70 2.96 7.56
CA ALA A 55 7.82 3.40 6.48
C ALA A 55 6.62 2.45 6.26
N GLU A 56 6.76 1.13 6.46
CA GLU A 56 5.66 0.14 6.48
C GLU A 56 4.68 0.41 7.64
N ASN A 57 5.17 0.93 8.77
CA ASN A 57 4.32 1.31 9.91
C ASN A 57 3.45 2.56 9.65
N ARG A 58 3.58 3.19 8.47
CA ARG A 58 2.72 4.28 8.01
C ARG A 58 1.66 3.71 7.05
N THR A 59 0.84 2.79 7.56
CA THR A 59 -0.34 2.27 6.86
C THR A 59 -1.30 3.41 6.49
N ILE A 60 -2.09 3.22 5.43
CA ILE A 60 -3.22 4.06 4.93
C ILE A 60 -4.05 4.73 6.03
N ILE A 61 -4.10 4.13 7.22
CA ILE A 61 -4.80 4.60 8.42
C ILE A 61 -4.23 5.94 8.95
N GLN A 62 -2.99 6.31 8.62
CA GLN A 62 -2.36 7.57 9.05
C GLN A 62 -2.49 8.73 8.04
N TYR A 63 -3.05 8.49 6.84
CA TYR A 63 -3.44 9.54 5.89
C TYR A 63 -4.95 9.76 5.91
N LEU A 64 -5.54 9.93 7.10
CA LEU A 64 -6.84 10.58 7.20
C LEU A 64 -6.68 12.06 6.81
N PRO A 65 -7.27 12.46 5.67
CA PRO A 65 -8.15 13.60 5.74
C PRO A 65 -9.54 13.13 5.33
N TYR A 66 -10.04 12.13 6.06
CA TYR A 66 -11.46 11.84 6.04
C TYR A 66 -12.10 12.51 7.24
N VAL A 67 -12.26 13.83 7.14
CA VAL A 67 -13.34 14.51 7.87
C VAL A 67 -14.57 14.33 7.00
N THR A 68 -15.30 13.27 7.31
CA THR A 68 -16.60 13.01 6.72
C THR A 68 -17.53 14.21 6.94
N ARG A 69 -18.03 14.78 5.84
CA ARG A 69 -19.31 15.52 5.91
C ARG A 69 -20.46 14.66 6.42
N SER A 70 -20.31 13.33 6.46
CA SER A 70 -21.30 12.40 7.01
C SER A 70 -21.34 12.35 8.55
N ASN A 71 -20.53 13.15 9.27
CA ASN A 71 -20.52 13.24 10.74
C ASN A 71 -20.42 11.87 11.47
N SER A 72 -19.93 10.84 10.77
CA SER A 72 -19.84 9.46 11.24
C SER A 72 -18.63 8.78 10.60
N SER A 73 -18.05 7.82 11.31
CA SER A 73 -16.95 6.96 10.84
C SER A 73 -17.45 5.62 10.29
N SER A 74 -18.76 5.36 10.30
CA SER A 74 -19.31 4.12 9.79
C SER A 74 -19.36 4.13 8.25
N THR A 75 -18.98 3.01 7.62
CA THR A 75 -19.00 2.87 6.15
C THR A 75 -20.41 2.92 5.59
N VAL A 76 -21.40 2.48 6.36
CA VAL A 76 -22.82 2.53 5.99
C VAL A 76 -23.30 3.96 5.90
N ASP A 77 -23.04 4.78 6.92
CA ASP A 77 -23.48 6.18 6.94
C ASP A 77 -22.79 7.01 5.85
N ILE A 78 -21.55 6.67 5.51
CA ILE A 78 -20.81 7.30 4.40
C ILE A 78 -21.52 7.03 3.07
N VAL A 79 -21.87 5.77 2.80
CA VAL A 79 -22.55 5.37 1.57
C VAL A 79 -23.96 5.97 1.51
N GLU A 80 -24.67 6.02 2.63
CA GLU A 80 -26.00 6.63 2.72
C GLU A 80 -25.94 8.15 2.47
N ALA A 81 -24.95 8.84 3.03
CA ALA A 81 -24.74 10.27 2.78
C ALA A 81 -24.45 10.58 1.31
N GLN A 82 -23.77 9.68 0.60
CA GLN A 82 -23.53 9.78 -0.85
C GLN A 82 -24.79 9.48 -1.67
N SER A 83 -25.66 8.59 -1.19
CA SER A 83 -26.91 8.20 -1.85
C SER A 83 -27.88 9.35 -2.07
N LYS A 84 -27.95 10.29 -1.11
CA LYS A 84 -28.96 11.36 -1.07
C LYS A 84 -29.07 12.20 -2.34
N TYR A 85 -27.98 12.35 -3.10
CA TYR A 85 -27.95 13.16 -4.33
C TYR A 85 -27.55 12.34 -5.57
N GLY A 86 -27.66 11.00 -5.52
CA GLY A 86 -27.34 10.11 -6.63
C GLY A 86 -25.92 10.33 -7.20
N PHE A 87 -25.81 10.44 -8.53
CA PHE A 87 -24.52 10.61 -9.22
C PHE A 87 -23.70 11.81 -8.75
N PHE A 88 -24.35 12.95 -8.54
CA PHE A 88 -23.70 14.18 -8.08
C PHE A 88 -23.44 14.18 -6.57
N GLY A 89 -23.94 13.16 -5.84
CA GLY A 89 -23.72 12.96 -4.41
C GLY A 89 -22.38 12.32 -4.06
N TRP A 90 -21.68 11.74 -5.05
CA TRP A 90 -20.42 11.05 -4.82
C TRP A 90 -19.32 11.98 -4.32
N ASN A 91 -18.46 11.42 -3.45
CA ASN A 91 -17.37 12.22 -2.86
C ASN A 91 -16.28 12.54 -3.88
N ILE A 92 -16.20 11.83 -5.02
CA ILE A 92 -15.28 12.17 -6.10
C ILE A 92 -15.46 13.60 -6.62
N TRP A 93 -16.71 14.08 -6.69
CA TRP A 93 -17.03 15.43 -7.15
C TRP A 93 -16.79 16.49 -6.07
N ARG A 94 -16.94 16.10 -4.81
CA ARG A 94 -16.83 17.00 -3.66
C ARG A 94 -15.39 17.17 -3.21
N GLN A 95 -14.57 16.12 -3.32
CA GLN A 95 -13.19 16.08 -2.89
C GLN A 95 -12.31 15.41 -3.97
N PRO A 96 -12.12 16.05 -5.14
CA PRO A 96 -11.29 15.50 -6.19
C PRO A 96 -9.81 15.42 -5.78
N ILE A 97 -9.32 16.40 -5.00
CA ILE A 97 -7.95 16.40 -4.48
C ILE A 97 -7.74 15.24 -3.49
N GLY A 98 -8.69 15.04 -2.56
CA GLY A 98 -8.66 13.92 -1.62
C GLY A 98 -8.67 12.57 -2.32
N PHE A 99 -9.48 12.44 -3.37
CA PHE A 99 -9.53 11.22 -4.19
C PHE A 99 -8.18 10.91 -4.84
N LEU A 100 -7.53 11.89 -5.46
CA LEU A 100 -6.22 11.69 -6.09
C LEU A 100 -5.13 11.32 -5.08
N VAL A 101 -5.10 12.00 -3.93
CA VAL A 101 -4.17 11.67 -2.85
C VAL A 101 -4.40 10.24 -2.36
N PHE A 102 -5.66 9.85 -2.14
CA PHE A 102 -6.00 8.51 -1.70
C PHE A 102 -5.63 7.46 -2.74
N LEU A 103 -5.89 7.71 -4.02
CA LEU A 103 -5.55 6.81 -5.12
C LEU A 103 -4.03 6.61 -5.23
N ILE A 104 -3.24 7.68 -5.16
CA ILE A 104 -1.77 7.57 -5.24
C ILE A 104 -1.22 6.83 -4.00
N SER A 105 -1.74 7.16 -2.81
CA SER A 105 -1.35 6.47 -1.58
C SER A 105 -1.73 4.99 -1.59
N SER A 106 -2.90 4.65 -2.12
CA SER A 106 -3.39 3.28 -2.15
C SER A 106 -2.63 2.42 -3.17
N LEU A 107 -2.17 3.02 -4.27
CA LEU A 107 -1.24 2.36 -5.21
C LEU A 107 0.16 2.18 -4.61
N ALA A 108 0.64 3.16 -3.84
CA ALA A 108 1.93 3.07 -3.17
C ALA A 108 1.94 1.96 -2.09
N GLU A 109 0.87 1.81 -1.31
CA GLU A 109 0.74 0.73 -0.32
C GLU A 109 0.56 -0.66 -0.95
N CYS A 110 0.00 -0.74 -2.15
CA CYS A 110 -0.06 -2.01 -2.88
C CYS A 110 1.29 -2.45 -3.46
N GLU A 111 2.36 -1.65 -3.26
CA GLU A 111 3.74 -1.95 -3.63
C GLU A 111 3.84 -2.45 -5.07
N ARG A 112 3.07 -1.83 -5.97
CA ARG A 112 2.99 -2.23 -7.37
C ARG A 112 3.54 -1.13 -8.25
N LEU A 113 4.14 -1.54 -9.38
CA LEU A 113 4.65 -0.64 -10.41
C LEU A 113 3.61 0.46 -10.69
N PRO A 114 3.97 1.75 -10.51
CA PRO A 114 5.32 2.34 -10.49
C PRO A 114 6.03 2.41 -9.11
N PHE A 115 5.38 2.00 -8.02
CA PHE A 115 5.83 2.12 -6.62
C PHE A 115 6.30 0.79 -6.01
N ASP A 116 6.94 -0.02 -6.84
CA ASP A 116 7.38 -1.36 -6.47
C ASP A 116 8.82 -1.34 -5.92
N LEU A 117 8.93 -1.10 -4.62
CA LEU A 117 10.22 -1.01 -3.92
C LEU A 117 10.64 -2.37 -3.34
N PRO A 118 9.81 -3.12 -2.60
CA PRO A 118 10.26 -4.36 -1.95
C PRO A 118 10.51 -5.53 -2.93
N GLU A 119 9.82 -5.56 -4.07
CA GLU A 119 10.08 -6.57 -5.12
C GLU A 119 11.37 -6.26 -5.89
N ALA A 120 11.86 -5.01 -5.82
CA ALA A 120 12.80 -4.51 -6.82
C ALA A 120 13.92 -3.59 -6.28
N GLU A 121 14.09 -3.48 -4.97
CA GLU A 121 15.32 -3.00 -4.32
C GLU A 121 16.54 -3.90 -4.63
N GLU A 122 16.30 -5.02 -5.31
CA GLU A 122 17.32 -5.90 -5.87
C GLU A 122 17.33 -5.85 -7.40
N GLU A 123 18.00 -4.84 -7.95
CA GLU A 123 18.40 -4.87 -9.37
C GLU A 123 19.36 -6.05 -9.70
N LEU A 124 19.63 -6.98 -8.75
CA LEU A 124 20.43 -8.21 -8.84
C LEU A 124 19.92 -9.39 -7.93
N VAL A 125 18.66 -9.89 -8.02
CA VAL A 125 18.14 -11.26 -7.61
C VAL A 125 16.70 -11.29 -6.99
N ALA A 126 15.69 -10.60 -7.52
CA ALA A 126 14.25 -10.86 -7.21
C ALA A 126 13.77 -10.76 -5.73
N GLY A 127 14.48 -10.00 -4.91
CA GLY A 127 14.16 -9.60 -3.55
C GLY A 127 13.91 -10.75 -2.59
N TYR A 128 12.99 -10.51 -1.65
CA TYR A 128 12.53 -11.52 -0.69
C TYR A 128 11.88 -12.74 -1.35
N GLN A 129 11.50 -12.67 -2.62
CA GLN A 129 10.83 -13.78 -3.30
C GLN A 129 11.76 -14.96 -3.54
N THR A 130 13.08 -14.74 -3.58
CA THR A 130 14.07 -15.82 -3.72
C THR A 130 14.31 -16.60 -2.44
N GLU A 131 13.94 -16.04 -1.28
CA GLU A 131 14.04 -16.69 0.01
C GLU A 131 12.89 -17.70 0.26
N TYR A 132 11.79 -17.62 -0.49
CA TYR A 132 10.59 -18.42 -0.29
C TYR A 132 10.31 -19.36 -1.48
N SER A 133 9.88 -20.59 -1.17
CA SER A 133 9.52 -21.60 -2.18
C SER A 133 8.17 -22.28 -1.87
N GLY A 134 7.52 -22.80 -2.91
CA GLY A 134 6.27 -23.58 -2.82
C GLY A 134 5.07 -22.77 -2.30
N ILE A 135 4.42 -23.28 -1.25
CA ILE A 135 3.18 -22.70 -0.70
C ILE A 135 3.40 -21.31 -0.08
N LYS A 136 4.58 -21.07 0.53
CA LYS A 136 4.90 -19.78 1.17
C LYS A 136 4.97 -18.66 0.13
N TYR A 137 5.65 -18.93 -0.98
CA TYR A 137 5.69 -18.05 -2.14
C TYR A 137 4.27 -17.76 -2.66
N GLY A 138 3.44 -18.80 -2.82
CA GLY A 138 2.05 -18.65 -3.24
C GLY A 138 1.22 -17.75 -2.31
N LEU A 139 1.41 -17.86 -0.98
CA LEU A 139 0.71 -17.03 0.00
C LEU A 139 1.12 -15.55 -0.09
N PHE A 140 2.41 -15.24 -0.27
CA PHE A 140 2.85 -13.86 -0.45
C PHE A 140 2.22 -13.22 -1.70
N TYR A 141 2.20 -13.93 -2.82
CA TYR A 141 1.53 -13.46 -4.03
C TYR A 141 0.02 -13.27 -3.82
N LEU A 142 -0.65 -14.23 -3.18
CA LEU A 142 -2.07 -14.13 -2.90
C LEU A 142 -2.40 -12.90 -2.05
N VAL A 143 -1.62 -12.64 -0.99
CA VAL A 143 -1.82 -11.47 -0.12
C VAL A 143 -1.63 -10.16 -0.88
N SER A 144 -0.63 -10.07 -1.77
CA SER A 144 -0.42 -8.86 -2.59
C SER A 144 -1.65 -8.52 -3.47
N TYR A 145 -2.26 -9.54 -4.09
CA TYR A 145 -3.47 -9.35 -4.89
C TYR A 145 -4.71 -9.07 -4.04
N LEU A 146 -4.80 -9.66 -2.85
CA LEU A 146 -5.85 -9.32 -1.89
C LEU A 146 -5.73 -7.87 -1.41
N ASN A 147 -4.51 -7.37 -1.18
CA ASN A 147 -4.30 -5.98 -0.78
C ASN A 147 -4.83 -5.02 -1.85
N LEU A 148 -4.51 -5.30 -3.13
CA LEU A 148 -5.03 -4.52 -4.26
C LEU A 148 -6.56 -4.57 -4.35
N LEU A 149 -7.17 -5.74 -4.12
CA LEU A 149 -8.62 -5.89 -4.09
C LEU A 149 -9.25 -5.09 -2.93
N VAL A 150 -8.70 -5.17 -1.73
CA VAL A 150 -9.20 -4.44 -0.55
C VAL A 150 -9.09 -2.93 -0.75
N SER A 151 -7.94 -2.46 -1.25
CA SER A 151 -7.70 -1.07 -1.65
C SER A 151 -8.76 -0.58 -2.65
N SER A 152 -9.08 -1.38 -3.67
CA SER A 152 -10.13 -1.06 -4.66
C SER A 152 -11.54 -0.97 -4.06
N LEU A 153 -11.84 -1.81 -3.06
CA LEU A 153 -13.12 -1.78 -2.34
C LEU A 153 -13.23 -0.52 -1.48
N PHE A 154 -12.16 -0.11 -0.79
CA PHE A 154 -12.14 1.13 -0.03
C PHE A 154 -12.37 2.36 -0.91
N VAL A 155 -11.71 2.45 -2.07
CA VAL A 155 -11.96 3.53 -3.04
C VAL A 155 -13.43 3.56 -3.46
N THR A 156 -13.99 2.39 -3.73
CA THR A 156 -15.39 2.26 -4.18
C THR A 156 -16.40 2.71 -3.13
N VAL A 157 -16.19 2.32 -1.87
CA VAL A 157 -17.06 2.70 -0.75
C VAL A 157 -16.90 4.17 -0.41
N LEU A 158 -15.66 4.67 -0.30
CA LEU A 158 -15.39 6.03 0.19
C LEU A 158 -15.67 7.11 -0.86
N TYR A 159 -15.45 6.84 -2.15
CA TYR A 159 -15.54 7.86 -3.21
C TYR A 159 -16.66 7.65 -4.23
N LEU A 160 -17.00 6.40 -4.55
CA LEU A 160 -17.90 6.03 -5.65
C LEU A 160 -19.29 5.56 -5.19
N GLY A 161 -19.68 5.78 -3.94
CA GLY A 161 -21.05 5.53 -3.49
C GLY A 161 -21.39 4.07 -3.22
N GLY A 162 -20.41 3.16 -3.13
CA GLY A 162 -20.63 1.75 -2.78
C GLY A 162 -21.73 1.09 -3.61
N TRP A 163 -22.76 0.58 -2.91
CA TRP A 163 -23.90 -0.15 -3.49
C TRP A 163 -24.94 0.74 -4.18
N ASN A 164 -24.84 2.07 -4.07
CA ASN A 164 -25.79 2.95 -4.73
C ASN A 164 -25.56 2.99 -6.23
N LEU A 165 -26.62 2.75 -6.97
CA LEU A 165 -26.68 2.99 -8.41
C LEU A 165 -27.12 4.44 -8.61
N SER A 166 -26.21 5.26 -9.13
CA SER A 166 -26.37 6.71 -9.26
C SER A 166 -27.25 7.18 -10.41
N ILE A 167 -27.79 6.23 -11.17
CA ILE A 167 -28.90 6.50 -12.08
C ILE A 167 -30.13 6.63 -11.17
N PRO A 168 -30.93 7.71 -11.28
CA PRO A 168 -32.17 7.82 -10.51
C PRO A 168 -32.90 6.51 -10.71
N TYR A 169 -33.07 5.77 -9.61
CA TYR A 169 -33.67 4.45 -9.53
C TYR A 169 -34.74 4.40 -10.59
N ILE A 170 -34.48 3.68 -11.70
CA ILE A 170 -35.47 3.57 -12.75
C ILE A 170 -36.74 3.17 -12.00
N SER A 171 -37.75 4.00 -12.17
CA SER A 171 -39.14 3.91 -11.72
C SER A 171 -39.77 2.59 -12.18
N PHE A 172 -39.15 1.46 -11.82
CA PHE A 172 -39.38 0.10 -12.28
C PHE A 172 -39.47 -0.84 -11.07
N PHE A 173 -38.67 -0.63 -10.02
CA PHE A 173 -38.76 -1.41 -8.79
C PHE A 173 -39.87 -0.95 -7.84
N ASP A 174 -40.20 0.34 -7.83
CA ASP A 174 -41.40 0.85 -7.12
C ASP A 174 -42.70 0.24 -7.67
N PHE A 175 -42.71 -0.25 -8.91
CA PHE A 175 -43.86 -0.92 -9.51
C PHE A 175 -44.03 -2.38 -9.03
N PHE A 176 -42.95 -3.03 -8.60
CA PHE A 176 -42.92 -4.47 -8.24
C PHE A 176 -42.91 -4.71 -6.72
N GLN A 177 -43.29 -3.71 -5.92
CA GLN A 177 -43.18 -3.61 -4.45
C GLN A 177 -43.87 -4.71 -3.61
N MET A 178 -44.37 -5.79 -4.22
CA MET A 178 -45.24 -6.77 -3.57
C MET A 178 -44.60 -8.14 -3.26
N ASN A 179 -43.36 -8.43 -3.67
CA ASN A 179 -42.79 -9.79 -3.51
C ASN A 179 -41.46 -9.83 -2.73
N LYS A 180 -41.33 -10.79 -1.78
CA LYS A 180 -40.06 -11.13 -1.09
C LYS A 180 -38.89 -11.40 -2.04
N ALA A 181 -39.18 -11.86 -3.26
CA ALA A 181 -38.19 -12.09 -4.31
C ALA A 181 -37.49 -10.80 -4.78
N VAL A 182 -38.16 -9.65 -4.67
CA VAL A 182 -37.62 -8.34 -5.08
C VAL A 182 -36.49 -7.90 -4.15
N GLY A 183 -36.60 -8.12 -2.85
CA GLY A 183 -35.52 -7.77 -1.90
C GLY A 183 -34.23 -8.58 -2.11
N ILE A 184 -34.32 -9.83 -2.55
CA ILE A 184 -33.15 -10.65 -2.91
C ILE A 184 -32.49 -10.10 -4.18
N LEU A 185 -33.28 -9.63 -5.15
CA LEU A 185 -32.77 -9.01 -6.38
C LEU A 185 -32.07 -7.68 -6.11
N GLU A 186 -32.60 -6.85 -5.21
CA GLU A 186 -31.96 -5.59 -4.81
C GLU A 186 -30.60 -5.83 -4.13
N MET A 187 -30.52 -6.82 -3.24
CA MET A 187 -29.26 -7.18 -2.59
C MET A 187 -28.21 -7.70 -3.58
N THR A 188 -28.61 -8.58 -4.50
CA THR A 188 -27.69 -9.13 -5.50
C THR A 188 -27.22 -8.07 -6.49
N MET A 189 -28.11 -7.15 -6.90
CA MET A 189 -27.72 -5.97 -7.69
C MET A 189 -26.75 -5.07 -6.94
N GLY A 190 -26.99 -4.77 -5.66
CA GLY A 190 -26.08 -3.98 -4.82
C GLY A 190 -24.66 -4.54 -4.78
N ILE A 191 -24.53 -5.86 -4.57
CA ILE A 191 -23.24 -6.56 -4.58
C ILE A 191 -22.58 -6.53 -5.96
N PHE A 192 -23.37 -6.73 -7.03
CA PHE A 192 -22.84 -6.69 -8.38
C PHE A 192 -22.28 -5.31 -8.75
N ILE A 193 -22.94 -4.23 -8.32
CA ILE A 193 -22.51 -2.85 -8.57
C ILE A 193 -21.21 -2.54 -7.83
N THR A 194 -21.11 -2.88 -6.54
CA THR A 194 -19.89 -2.64 -5.76
C THR A 194 -18.71 -3.37 -6.37
N LEU A 195 -18.89 -4.63 -6.74
CA LEU A 195 -17.87 -5.42 -7.41
C LEU A 195 -17.49 -4.82 -8.76
N THR A 196 -18.45 -4.40 -9.59
CA THR A 196 -18.17 -3.80 -10.89
C THR A 196 -17.33 -2.51 -10.76
N LYS A 197 -17.67 -1.63 -9.80
CA LYS A 197 -16.90 -0.42 -9.51
C LYS A 197 -15.50 -0.74 -8.99
N ALA A 198 -15.36 -1.74 -8.11
CA ALA A 198 -14.07 -2.19 -7.62
C ALA A 198 -13.20 -2.77 -8.75
N TYR A 199 -13.78 -3.58 -9.65
CA TYR A 199 -13.10 -4.08 -10.85
C TYR A 199 -12.66 -2.96 -11.79
N LEU A 200 -13.45 -1.89 -11.94
CA LEU A 200 -13.03 -0.70 -12.69
C LEU A 200 -11.76 -0.08 -12.07
N PHE A 201 -11.70 0.02 -10.73
CA PHE A 201 -10.50 0.54 -10.07
C PHE A 201 -9.30 -0.41 -10.20
N LEU A 202 -9.51 -1.72 -10.11
CA LEU A 202 -8.46 -2.72 -10.40
C LEU A 202 -7.94 -2.55 -11.83
N PHE A 203 -8.83 -2.36 -12.80
CA PHE A 203 -8.47 -2.11 -14.19
C PHE A 203 -7.63 -0.85 -14.35
N ILE A 204 -7.99 0.26 -13.67
CA ILE A 204 -7.17 1.48 -13.64
C ILE A 204 -5.78 1.19 -13.07
N SER A 205 -5.70 0.49 -11.94
CA SER A 205 -4.44 0.16 -11.26
C SER A 205 -3.52 -0.69 -12.15
N ILE A 206 -4.09 -1.66 -12.86
CA ILE A 206 -3.35 -2.49 -13.82
C ILE A 206 -2.92 -1.68 -15.05
N THR A 207 -3.75 -0.75 -15.52
CA THR A 207 -3.40 0.12 -16.65
C THR A 207 -2.25 1.06 -16.27
N ILE A 208 -2.25 1.61 -15.06
CA ILE A 208 -1.18 2.50 -14.56
C ILE A 208 0.18 1.81 -14.58
N ARG A 209 0.22 0.50 -14.28
CA ARG A 209 1.44 -0.31 -14.38
C ARG A 209 2.07 -0.29 -15.78
N TRP A 210 1.27 -0.10 -16.83
CA TRP A 210 1.72 -0.13 -18.22
C TRP A 210 1.98 1.27 -18.77
N THR A 211 1.54 2.33 -18.09
CA THR A 211 1.65 3.71 -18.56
C THR A 211 2.75 4.51 -17.88
N LEU A 212 3.03 4.25 -16.59
CA LEU A 212 4.01 5.03 -15.84
C LEU A 212 5.36 4.31 -15.73
N PRO A 213 6.49 5.05 -15.92
CA PRO A 213 7.81 4.50 -15.64
C PRO A 213 7.97 4.25 -14.13
N ARG A 214 8.86 3.32 -13.79
CA ARG A 214 9.20 3.00 -12.41
C ARG A 214 9.84 4.20 -11.70
N MET A 215 9.42 4.44 -10.46
CA MET A 215 9.93 5.53 -9.61
C MET A 215 11.00 5.02 -8.65
N ARG A 216 12.03 5.82 -8.41
CA ARG A 216 13.09 5.51 -7.42
C ARG A 216 12.63 5.85 -6.00
N MET A 217 13.16 5.15 -4.99
CA MET A 217 12.83 5.36 -3.56
C MET A 217 12.94 6.83 -3.13
N ASP A 218 14.03 7.50 -3.49
CA ASP A 218 14.23 8.92 -3.17
C ASP A 218 13.10 9.80 -3.72
N GLN A 219 12.58 9.48 -4.92
CA GLN A 219 11.49 10.23 -5.55
C GLN A 219 10.14 9.90 -4.90
N LEU A 220 9.93 8.64 -4.51
CA LEU A 220 8.72 8.22 -3.79
C LEU A 220 8.63 8.91 -2.44
N LEU A 221 9.71 8.93 -1.65
CA LEU A 221 9.75 9.59 -0.35
C LEU A 221 9.54 11.11 -0.49
N ASN A 222 10.16 11.74 -1.49
CA ASN A 222 9.93 13.15 -1.77
C ASN A 222 8.47 13.43 -2.17
N LEU A 223 7.85 12.56 -2.98
CA LEU A 223 6.44 12.67 -3.37
C LEU A 223 5.52 12.53 -2.15
N GLY A 224 5.77 11.56 -1.26
CA GLY A 224 5.00 11.39 -0.02
C GLY A 224 5.11 12.61 0.90
N TRP A 225 6.32 12.93 1.31
CA TRP A 225 6.57 13.94 2.36
C TRP A 225 6.42 15.38 1.88
N LYS A 226 6.84 15.72 0.66
CA LYS A 226 6.80 17.11 0.16
C LYS A 226 5.54 17.44 -0.61
N PHE A 227 4.85 16.43 -1.17
CA PHE A 227 3.68 16.67 -2.02
C PHE A 227 2.40 16.13 -1.38
N LEU A 228 2.29 14.82 -1.15
CA LEU A 228 1.05 14.21 -0.66
C LEU A 228 0.64 14.73 0.72
N LEU A 229 1.57 14.82 1.67
CA LEU A 229 1.26 15.24 3.05
C LEU A 229 0.80 16.70 3.15
N PRO A 230 1.49 17.71 2.57
CA PRO A 230 0.98 19.08 2.60
C PRO A 230 -0.37 19.24 1.88
N ILE A 231 -0.57 18.52 0.77
CA ILE A 231 -1.82 18.58 0.00
C ILE A 231 -2.97 17.93 0.77
N SER A 232 -2.73 16.80 1.45
CA SER A 232 -3.76 16.12 2.25
C SER A 232 -4.23 16.99 3.42
N LEU A 233 -3.29 17.65 4.10
CA LEU A 233 -3.59 18.61 5.18
C LEU A 233 -4.31 19.85 4.64
N GLY A 234 -3.89 20.40 3.51
CA GLY A 234 -4.57 21.53 2.87
C GLY A 234 -6.01 21.19 2.48
N ASN A 235 -6.25 20.01 1.91
CA ASN A 235 -7.58 19.53 1.56
C ASN A 235 -8.48 19.34 2.80
N LEU A 236 -7.91 18.90 3.93
CA LEU A 236 -8.62 18.80 5.20
C LEU A 236 -9.12 20.18 5.65
N LEU A 237 -8.23 21.18 5.70
CA LEU A 237 -8.58 22.55 6.11
C LEU A 237 -9.62 23.18 5.19
N LEU A 238 -9.54 22.93 3.89
CA LEU A 238 -10.53 23.40 2.92
C LEU A 238 -11.90 22.73 3.14
N THR A 239 -11.90 21.43 3.44
CA THR A 239 -13.14 20.70 3.72
C THR A 239 -13.80 21.19 5.01
N THR A 240 -13.04 21.38 6.09
CA THR A 240 -13.59 21.84 7.37
C THR A 240 -14.11 23.27 7.28
N SER A 241 -13.40 24.17 6.60
CA SER A 241 -13.88 25.54 6.35
C SER A 241 -15.15 25.57 5.50
N SER A 242 -15.23 24.76 4.43
CA SER A 242 -16.46 24.60 3.63
C SER A 242 -17.64 24.12 4.47
N GLN A 243 -17.41 23.17 5.38
CA GLN A 243 -18.46 22.62 6.22
C GLN A 243 -18.96 23.63 7.26
N LEU A 244 -18.05 24.41 7.86
CA LEU A 244 -18.40 25.50 8.78
C LEU A 244 -19.23 26.59 8.12
N VAL A 245 -18.96 26.93 6.85
CA VAL A 245 -19.75 27.94 6.10
C VAL A 245 -21.14 27.41 5.73
N SER A 246 -21.30 26.09 5.62
CA SER A 246 -22.59 25.45 5.30
C SER A 246 -23.48 25.15 6.51
N LEU A 247 -22.98 25.39 7.73
CA LEU A 247 -23.74 25.34 8.99
C LEU A 247 -24.42 26.68 9.24
#